data_AF-A0A518HX75-F1
#
_entry.id   AF-A0A518HX75-F1
#
_cell.length_a   1.000
_cell.length_b   1.000
_cell.length_c   1.000
_cell.angle_alpha   90.00
_cell.angle_beta   90.00
_cell.angle_gamma   90.00
#
_symmetry.space_group_name_H-M   'P 1'
#
loop_
_entity.id
_entity.type
_entity.pdbx_description
1 polymer ?
#
loop_
_entity_poly.entity_id
_entity_poly.type
_entity_poly.pdbx_seq_one_letter_code
_entity_poly.pdbx_strand_id
1 'polypeptide(L)'
;MAESIQQAPNENRDDSSTDRDPSVDGAATGKPKLVNAAIAFALAVLITAVAQYFAPSFDHQNANLIGLACLSIASLYVLYRFHRLESWSGHRWRVPTVTVAAVALFWTAFQFDGFSGEMLPLFRWRFAGETPRELKSVPPGALDTGETEGQDLASETATETPTPAVTSHQFLGPNRNGVYPERRFTTPTSLSQVDVLWDQGIGEGWSSFAVAGEHAITLEQRDDQECLTCYRLSDGELVWMQQHAGRHENQFGGIGPRSTPTIQGDRVYATTATGFLWCVDRSTGAVHWTRNLLELAGWSGQDAFEVAAPWGYACSPLLVDGLCVTSLGGPGVDQPVRSLVALDAESGDVVWQAGDDQLSYASPIVATLDGERQIVSVNEKTVSGHQIHDGTVLWTFPWPGSTNTGANCSSAVPVKENRLLVGKGYSGGSVLVSVTKEGSGWTTSDVWRSSRVLKTKFNHTCVAGDVGYGIGNGSLQAVNLDDATTYWTQPRRRRAGQGQAVLVGDVLVVQDETGDVVFVEASVDDYHELFRMPALDSKTWNIPTVAGRHVLVRNDRQAICFQLPQK
;
A
#
# COMPACT_ATOMS: atom_id res chain seq x y z
N MET A 1 -12.88 16.45 -64.08
CA MET A 1 -13.17 16.80 -65.49
C MET A 1 -12.18 15.99 -66.32
N ALA A 2 -12.60 14.81 -66.80
CA ALA A 2 -13.10 14.55 -68.17
C ALA A 2 -11.90 14.57 -69.15
N GLU A 3 -11.52 13.48 -69.85
CA GLU A 3 -12.27 12.73 -70.87
C GLU A 3 -11.52 11.42 -71.29
N SER A 4 -12.19 10.61 -72.15
CA SER A 4 -11.77 9.44 -72.97
C SER A 4 -12.41 8.12 -72.48
N ILE A 5 -13.50 7.53 -73.03
CA ILE A 5 -13.93 7.23 -74.44
C ILE A 5 -12.82 6.45 -75.16
N GLN A 6 -12.91 5.25 -75.75
CA GLN A 6 -13.92 4.33 -76.35
C GLN A 6 -13.20 2.94 -76.43
N GLN A 7 -13.79 1.76 -76.59
CA GLN A 7 -14.36 1.20 -77.84
C GLN A 7 -14.75 -0.29 -77.60
N ALA A 8 -15.93 -0.69 -78.06
CA ALA A 8 -16.32 -2.07 -78.41
C ALA A 8 -16.09 -2.27 -79.94
N PRO A 9 -16.51 -3.35 -80.67
CA PRO A 9 -17.26 -4.59 -80.32
C PRO A 9 -16.82 -5.88 -81.07
N ASN A 10 -17.54 -7.00 -80.85
CA ASN A 10 -18.07 -8.00 -81.82
C ASN A 10 -18.06 -9.45 -81.27
N GLU A 11 -19.24 -10.03 -81.00
CA GLU A 11 -20.03 -10.94 -81.86
C GLU A 11 -19.45 -12.36 -81.98
N ASN A 12 -20.07 -13.35 -81.31
CA ASN A 12 -20.99 -14.29 -81.99
C ASN A 12 -21.46 -15.46 -81.10
N ARG A 13 -22.73 -15.79 -81.31
CA ARG A 13 -23.40 -17.11 -81.28
C ARG A 13 -23.84 -17.76 -79.96
N ASP A 14 -25.17 -17.77 -79.83
CA ASP A 14 -26.04 -18.86 -79.34
C ASP A 14 -25.45 -20.27 -79.50
N ASP A 15 -25.63 -21.15 -78.51
CA ASP A 15 -26.70 -22.15 -78.58
C ASP A 15 -26.90 -22.95 -77.26
N SER A 16 -28.17 -23.05 -76.88
CA SER A 16 -28.88 -24.21 -76.29
C SER A 16 -28.34 -24.96 -75.06
N SER A 17 -29.19 -24.96 -74.03
CA SER A 17 -29.60 -26.09 -73.16
C SER A 17 -28.54 -26.98 -72.51
N THR A 18 -28.50 -27.01 -71.18
CA THR A 18 -28.60 -28.25 -70.40
C THR A 18 -28.81 -27.96 -68.90
N ASP A 19 -29.45 -28.92 -68.26
CA ASP A 19 -30.05 -28.93 -66.93
C ASP A 19 -29.23 -28.35 -65.76
N ARG A 20 -29.96 -27.73 -64.84
CA ARG A 20 -29.54 -27.59 -63.44
C ARG A 20 -29.69 -28.96 -62.77
N ASP A 21 -28.58 -29.61 -62.47
CA ASP A 21 -28.51 -30.66 -61.45
C ASP A 21 -27.87 -30.09 -60.16
N PRO A 22 -28.61 -29.96 -59.05
CA PRO A 22 -28.07 -29.63 -57.75
C PRO A 22 -27.85 -30.90 -56.94
N SER A 23 -26.70 -31.54 -57.10
CA SER A 23 -26.13 -32.47 -56.12
C SER A 23 -24.62 -32.56 -56.41
N VAL A 24 -23.69 -32.49 -55.46
CA VAL A 24 -23.56 -33.33 -54.27
C VAL A 24 -22.67 -32.63 -53.23
N ASP A 25 -23.14 -32.70 -51.99
CA ASP A 25 -22.48 -32.40 -50.72
C ASP A 25 -21.06 -32.97 -50.57
N GLY A 26 -20.24 -32.28 -49.76
CA GLY A 26 -18.98 -32.85 -49.32
C GLY A 26 -18.12 -32.04 -48.33
N ALA A 27 -18.65 -31.03 -47.63
CA ALA A 27 -17.91 -30.43 -46.53
C ALA A 27 -18.19 -31.20 -45.24
N ALA A 28 -17.36 -32.19 -44.94
CA ALA A 28 -17.41 -33.01 -43.74
C ALA A 28 -17.43 -32.14 -42.45
N THR A 29 -18.62 -31.90 -41.89
CA THR A 29 -18.77 -31.30 -40.56
C THR A 29 -18.68 -32.38 -39.49
N GLY A 30 -17.46 -32.93 -39.32
CA GLY A 30 -17.18 -33.89 -38.27
C GLY A 30 -17.54 -33.34 -36.88
N LYS A 31 -18.05 -34.22 -36.00
CA LYS A 31 -18.42 -33.88 -34.61
C LYS A 31 -17.30 -33.05 -33.95
N PRO A 32 -17.61 -31.89 -33.35
CA PRO A 32 -16.60 -31.06 -32.70
C PRO A 32 -15.86 -31.87 -31.62
N LYS A 33 -14.55 -32.10 -31.80
CA LYS A 33 -13.74 -32.82 -30.81
C LYS A 33 -13.39 -31.90 -29.64
N LEU A 34 -13.60 -32.34 -28.40
CA LEU A 34 -13.21 -31.59 -27.19
C LEU A 34 -11.70 -31.69 -26.89
N VAL A 35 -10.99 -32.60 -27.55
CA VAL A 35 -9.54 -32.83 -27.35
C VAL A 35 -8.73 -31.53 -27.48
N ASN A 36 -9.00 -30.70 -28.49
CA ASN A 36 -8.28 -29.43 -28.65
C ASN A 36 -8.57 -28.44 -27.52
N ALA A 37 -9.76 -28.47 -26.93
CA ALA A 37 -10.12 -27.64 -25.79
C ALA A 37 -9.39 -28.10 -24.53
N ALA A 38 -9.34 -29.42 -24.31
CA ALA A 38 -8.58 -30.02 -23.21
C ALA A 38 -7.07 -29.72 -23.32
N ILE A 39 -6.50 -29.82 -24.53
CA ILE A 39 -5.10 -29.46 -24.79
C ILE A 39 -4.87 -27.97 -24.52
N ALA A 40 -5.72 -27.08 -25.03
CA ALA A 40 -5.58 -25.63 -24.81
C ALA A 40 -5.65 -25.27 -23.31
N PHE A 41 -6.57 -25.90 -22.57
CA PHE A 41 -6.68 -25.69 -21.12
C PHE A 41 -5.47 -26.25 -20.36
N ALA A 42 -5.00 -27.45 -20.71
CA ALA A 42 -3.79 -28.02 -20.12
C ALA A 42 -2.54 -27.15 -20.40
N LEU A 43 -2.42 -26.59 -21.60
CA LEU A 43 -1.37 -25.62 -21.93
C LEU A 43 -1.48 -24.34 -21.10
N ALA A 44 -2.69 -23.79 -20.91
CA ALA A 44 -2.87 -22.62 -20.05
C ALA A 44 -2.49 -22.89 -18.58
N VAL A 45 -2.82 -24.08 -18.06
CA VAL A 45 -2.38 -24.52 -16.73
C VAL A 45 -0.86 -24.64 -16.67
N LEU A 46 -0.23 -25.24 -17.69
CA LEU A 46 1.23 -25.35 -17.76
C LEU A 46 1.91 -23.99 -17.82
N ILE A 47 1.42 -23.06 -18.65
CA ILE A 47 1.95 -21.68 -18.75
C ILE A 47 1.82 -20.99 -17.39
N THR A 48 0.69 -21.13 -16.71
CA THR A 48 0.47 -20.57 -15.37
C THR A 48 1.46 -21.16 -14.37
N ALA A 49 1.65 -22.49 -14.37
CA ALA A 49 2.60 -23.15 -13.48
C ALA A 49 4.05 -22.71 -13.73
N VAL A 50 4.45 -22.55 -14.99
CA VAL A 50 5.77 -22.03 -15.37
C VAL A 50 5.93 -20.57 -14.92
N ALA A 51 4.93 -19.71 -15.16
CA ALA A 51 4.97 -18.32 -14.71
C ALA A 51 5.12 -18.22 -13.18
N GLN A 52 4.35 -19.03 -12.43
CA GLN A 52 4.44 -19.08 -10.97
C GLN A 52 5.77 -19.64 -10.46
N TYR A 53 6.37 -20.60 -11.18
CA TYR A 53 7.70 -21.13 -10.85
C TYR A 53 8.77 -20.03 -10.92
N PHE A 54 8.70 -19.15 -11.92
CA PHE A 54 9.64 -18.04 -12.11
C PHE A 54 9.25 -16.74 -11.38
N ALA A 55 8.08 -16.70 -10.74
CA ALA A 55 7.56 -15.51 -10.05
C ALA A 55 8.50 -14.88 -9.00
N PRO A 56 9.30 -15.64 -8.22
CA PRO A 56 10.27 -15.02 -7.30
C PRO A 56 11.30 -14.13 -8.00
N SER A 57 11.77 -14.54 -9.18
CA SER A 57 12.78 -13.81 -9.96
C SER A 57 12.17 -12.70 -10.81
N PHE A 58 10.92 -12.86 -11.25
CA PHE A 58 10.19 -11.88 -12.05
C PHE A 58 9.37 -10.97 -11.14
N ASP A 59 8.09 -11.29 -10.92
CA ASP A 59 7.21 -10.65 -9.95
C ASP A 59 5.93 -11.52 -9.79
N HIS A 60 5.41 -11.71 -8.57
CA HIS A 60 4.19 -12.49 -8.36
C HIS A 60 2.95 -11.83 -8.97
N GLN A 61 2.87 -10.49 -8.98
CA GLN A 61 1.78 -9.79 -9.66
C GLN A 61 1.72 -10.17 -11.14
N ASN A 62 2.86 -10.11 -11.82
CA ASN A 62 2.88 -10.40 -13.26
C ASN A 62 2.59 -11.87 -13.56
N ALA A 63 3.08 -12.78 -12.72
CA ALA A 63 2.76 -14.21 -12.85
C ALA A 63 1.25 -14.47 -12.67
N ASN A 64 0.59 -13.77 -11.74
CA ASN A 64 -0.86 -13.84 -11.54
C ASN A 64 -1.63 -13.30 -12.75
N LEU A 65 -1.22 -12.14 -13.29
CA LEU A 65 -1.86 -11.54 -14.46
C LEU A 65 -1.76 -12.44 -15.70
N ILE A 66 -0.59 -13.02 -15.96
CA ILE A 66 -0.38 -14.00 -17.05
C ILE A 66 -1.30 -15.20 -16.84
N GLY A 67 -1.33 -15.76 -15.63
CA GLY A 67 -2.18 -16.90 -15.29
C GLY A 67 -3.67 -16.62 -15.52
N LEU A 68 -4.17 -15.49 -15.00
CA LEU A 68 -5.55 -15.05 -15.18
C LEU A 68 -5.90 -14.88 -16.66
N ALA A 69 -5.03 -14.25 -17.46
CA ALA A 69 -5.26 -14.06 -18.89
C ALA A 69 -5.30 -15.41 -19.64
N CYS A 70 -4.30 -16.26 -19.44
CA CYS A 70 -4.22 -17.57 -20.10
C CYS A 70 -5.40 -18.48 -19.74
N LEU A 71 -5.74 -18.57 -18.46
CA LEU A 71 -6.86 -19.40 -18.00
C LEU A 71 -8.22 -18.85 -18.48
N SER A 72 -8.39 -17.53 -18.53
CA SER A 72 -9.63 -16.91 -19.03
C SER A 72 -9.82 -17.20 -20.53
N ILE A 73 -8.77 -17.00 -21.34
CA ILE A 73 -8.82 -17.28 -22.79
C ILE A 73 -9.09 -18.77 -23.05
N ALA A 74 -8.41 -19.66 -22.32
CA ALA A 74 -8.63 -21.10 -22.44
C ALA A 74 -10.06 -21.51 -22.03
N SER A 75 -10.60 -20.91 -20.96
CA SER A 75 -11.97 -21.16 -20.50
C SER A 75 -13.01 -20.71 -21.52
N LEU A 76 -12.83 -19.52 -22.12
CA LEU A 76 -13.69 -19.05 -23.21
C LEU A 76 -13.62 -19.97 -24.43
N TYR A 77 -12.43 -20.47 -24.78
CA TYR A 77 -12.28 -21.44 -25.86
C TYR A 77 -12.98 -22.77 -25.54
N VAL A 78 -12.88 -23.27 -24.30
CA VAL A 78 -13.59 -24.47 -23.84
C VAL A 78 -15.10 -24.26 -23.96
N LEU A 79 -15.65 -23.15 -23.47
CA LEU A 79 -17.07 -22.80 -23.59
C LEU A 79 -17.52 -22.73 -25.06
N TYR A 80 -16.72 -22.10 -25.93
CA TYR A 80 -16.99 -22.06 -27.37
C TYR A 80 -17.07 -23.45 -27.99
N ARG A 81 -16.14 -24.36 -27.63
CA ARG A 81 -16.13 -25.74 -28.14
C ARG A 81 -17.32 -26.56 -27.63
N PHE A 82 -17.71 -26.39 -26.37
CA PHE A 82 -18.95 -26.97 -25.84
C PHE A 82 -20.19 -26.41 -26.55
N HIS A 83 -20.23 -25.10 -26.79
CA HIS A 83 -21.35 -24.47 -27.50
C HIS A 83 -21.48 -25.02 -28.93
N ARG A 84 -20.38 -25.19 -29.64
CA ARG A 84 -20.35 -25.84 -30.98
C ARG A 84 -20.86 -27.28 -30.92
N LEU A 85 -20.47 -28.04 -29.90
CA LEU A 85 -20.91 -29.43 -29.71
C LEU A 85 -22.42 -29.53 -29.42
N GLU A 86 -22.93 -28.75 -28.46
CA GLU A 86 -24.35 -28.70 -28.13
C GLU A 86 -25.19 -28.16 -29.29
N SER A 87 -24.67 -27.20 -30.05
CA SER A 87 -25.32 -26.70 -31.27
C SER A 87 -25.45 -27.79 -32.33
N TRP A 88 -24.43 -28.64 -32.49
CA TRP A 88 -24.50 -29.82 -33.36
C TRP A 88 -25.56 -30.83 -32.89
N SER A 89 -25.75 -30.95 -31.57
CA SER A 89 -26.80 -31.78 -30.96
C SER A 89 -28.18 -31.09 -30.87
N GLY A 90 -28.38 -29.93 -31.52
CA GLY A 90 -29.67 -29.21 -31.57
C GLY A 90 -29.96 -28.30 -30.37
N HIS A 91 -29.06 -28.20 -29.40
CA HIS A 91 -29.27 -27.51 -28.13
C HIS A 91 -28.39 -26.25 -27.96
N ARG A 92 -28.30 -25.42 -29.01
CA ARG A 92 -27.44 -24.21 -29.04
C ARG A 92 -27.56 -23.27 -27.85
N TRP A 93 -28.73 -23.21 -27.20
CA TRP A 93 -29.02 -22.33 -26.08
C TRP A 93 -28.50 -22.83 -24.73
N ARG A 94 -28.17 -24.12 -24.58
CA ARG A 94 -27.79 -24.69 -23.27
C ARG A 94 -26.53 -24.06 -22.71
N VAL A 95 -25.46 -23.98 -23.50
CA VAL A 95 -24.18 -23.43 -23.02
C VAL A 95 -24.29 -21.96 -22.62
N PRO A 96 -24.88 -21.05 -23.44
CA PRO A 96 -25.13 -19.68 -23.02
C PRO A 96 -25.99 -19.60 -21.75
N THR A 97 -27.09 -20.36 -21.67
CA THR A 97 -28.01 -20.31 -20.53
C THR A 97 -27.34 -20.76 -19.23
N VAL A 98 -26.62 -21.90 -19.26
CA VAL A 98 -25.90 -22.42 -18.10
C VAL A 98 -24.77 -21.48 -17.68
N THR A 99 -24.06 -20.89 -18.65
CA THR A 99 -22.99 -19.93 -18.35
C THR A 99 -23.54 -18.68 -17.67
N VAL A 100 -24.62 -18.09 -18.21
CA VAL A 100 -25.28 -16.92 -17.62
C VAL A 100 -25.83 -17.25 -16.23
N ALA A 101 -26.47 -18.41 -16.05
CA ALA A 101 -26.98 -18.85 -14.76
C ALA A 101 -25.85 -19.06 -13.73
N ALA A 102 -24.72 -19.65 -14.13
CA ALA A 102 -23.57 -19.86 -13.25
C ALA A 102 -22.91 -18.53 -12.85
N VAL A 103 -22.75 -17.61 -13.81
CA VAL A 103 -22.24 -16.26 -13.55
C VAL A 103 -23.19 -15.51 -12.61
N ALA A 104 -24.51 -15.55 -12.86
CA ALA A 104 -25.50 -14.94 -11.98
C ALA A 104 -25.50 -15.58 -10.58
N LEU A 105 -25.38 -16.90 -10.48
CA LEU A 105 -25.27 -17.59 -9.19
C LEU A 105 -24.00 -17.15 -8.44
N PHE A 106 -22.86 -17.06 -9.12
CA PHE A 106 -21.63 -16.57 -8.51
C PHE A 106 -21.79 -15.13 -8.00
N TRP A 107 -22.30 -14.22 -8.81
CA TRP A 107 -22.48 -12.81 -8.43
C TRP A 107 -23.64 -12.55 -7.45
N THR A 108 -24.53 -13.52 -7.25
CA THR A 108 -25.54 -13.45 -6.18
C THR A 108 -24.99 -13.98 -4.86
N ALA A 109 -24.11 -14.99 -4.92
CA ALA A 109 -23.59 -15.68 -3.75
C ALA A 109 -22.31 -15.02 -3.19
N PHE A 110 -21.49 -14.42 -4.06
CA PHE A 110 -20.27 -13.73 -3.69
C PHE A 110 -20.37 -12.23 -3.92
N GLN A 111 -19.60 -11.48 -3.16
CA GLN A 111 -19.37 -10.06 -3.35
C GLN A 111 -17.88 -9.85 -3.67
N PHE A 112 -17.61 -9.02 -4.67
CA PHE A 112 -16.25 -8.58 -4.97
C PHE A 112 -15.76 -7.64 -3.87
N ASP A 113 -14.58 -7.91 -3.33
CA ASP A 113 -13.98 -7.19 -2.19
C ASP A 113 -12.63 -6.55 -2.57
N GLY A 114 -12.44 -6.31 -3.87
CA GLY A 114 -11.24 -5.66 -4.41
C GLY A 114 -10.16 -6.64 -4.90
N PHE A 115 -8.94 -6.13 -4.99
CA PHE A 115 -7.76 -6.90 -5.38
C PHE A 115 -6.75 -6.98 -4.24
N SER A 116 -6.04 -8.11 -4.14
CA SER A 116 -4.81 -8.19 -3.37
C SER A 116 -3.70 -7.34 -4.00
N GLY A 117 -2.64 -7.11 -3.26
CA GLY A 117 -1.45 -6.40 -3.72
C GLY A 117 -0.67 -7.17 -4.80
N GLU A 118 -1.04 -8.43 -5.08
CA GLU A 118 -0.54 -9.23 -6.20
C GLU A 118 -1.56 -9.37 -7.33
N MET A 119 -2.58 -8.49 -7.36
CA MET A 119 -3.62 -8.41 -8.40
C MET A 119 -4.51 -9.66 -8.51
N LEU A 120 -4.68 -10.41 -7.42
CA LEU A 120 -5.70 -11.46 -7.37
C LEU A 120 -7.04 -10.85 -6.96
N PRO A 121 -8.13 -11.13 -7.68
CA PRO A 121 -9.46 -10.66 -7.28
C PRO A 121 -9.89 -11.38 -6.00
N LEU A 122 -10.33 -10.60 -5.01
CA LEU A 122 -10.82 -11.08 -3.73
C LEU A 122 -12.35 -11.11 -3.76
N PHE A 123 -12.91 -12.23 -3.31
CA PHE A 123 -14.34 -12.42 -3.22
C PHE A 123 -14.69 -12.89 -1.82
N ARG A 124 -15.69 -12.24 -1.23
CA ARG A 124 -16.26 -12.62 0.05
C ARG A 124 -17.61 -13.31 -0.15
N TRP A 125 -17.91 -14.26 0.72
CA TRP A 125 -19.21 -14.92 0.74
C TRP A 125 -20.26 -13.91 1.24
N ARG A 126 -21.28 -13.61 0.42
CA ARG A 126 -22.26 -12.53 0.73
C ARG A 126 -23.09 -12.82 1.98
N PHE A 127 -23.25 -14.09 2.31
CA PHE A 127 -24.05 -14.55 3.45
C PHE A 127 -23.18 -15.04 4.61
N ALA A 128 -21.88 -14.76 4.60
CA ALA A 128 -21.09 -14.87 5.82
C ALA A 128 -21.68 -13.85 6.78
N GLY A 129 -22.05 -14.29 7.99
CA GLY A 129 -22.64 -13.39 8.98
C GLY A 129 -21.61 -12.35 9.39
N GLU A 130 -21.63 -11.19 8.76
CA GLU A 130 -20.98 -10.00 9.30
C GLU A 130 -21.91 -9.45 10.37
N THR A 131 -21.35 -9.23 11.56
CA THR A 131 -21.94 -8.24 12.44
C THR A 131 -21.39 -6.92 11.88
N PRO A 132 -22.19 -6.04 11.26
CA PRO A 132 -21.70 -4.73 10.86
C PRO A 132 -21.07 -4.10 12.10
N ARG A 133 -19.75 -3.89 12.08
CA ARG A 133 -19.07 -3.30 13.21
C ARG A 133 -19.36 -1.80 13.14
N GLU A 134 -20.36 -1.37 13.90
CA GLU A 134 -20.78 0.03 13.92
C GLU A 134 -19.58 0.93 14.19
N LEU A 135 -19.44 1.97 13.35
CA LEU A 135 -18.45 3.00 13.56
C LEU A 135 -18.77 3.75 14.84
N LYS A 136 -17.78 3.92 15.71
CA LYS A 136 -17.92 4.73 16.94
C LYS A 136 -18.25 6.18 16.56
N SER A 137 -19.22 6.79 17.23
CA SER A 137 -19.49 8.23 17.15
C SER A 137 -18.87 8.94 18.35
N VAL A 138 -18.61 10.24 18.20
CA VAL A 138 -18.13 11.07 19.32
C VAL A 138 -19.25 11.14 20.37
N PRO A 139 -18.97 10.85 21.65
CA PRO A 139 -19.96 10.95 22.71
C PRO A 139 -20.59 12.36 22.78
N PRO A 140 -21.92 12.47 22.95
CA PRO A 140 -22.56 13.76 23.16
C PRO A 140 -21.96 14.48 24.39
N GLY A 141 -21.49 15.72 24.21
CA GLY A 141 -20.92 16.55 25.29
C GLY A 141 -19.39 16.49 25.42
N ALA A 142 -18.67 15.73 24.58
CA ALA A 142 -17.20 15.70 24.58
C ALA A 142 -16.54 16.98 24.02
N LEU A 143 -17.32 17.85 23.36
CA LEU A 143 -16.90 19.13 22.78
C LEU A 143 -17.71 20.27 23.38
N ASP A 144 -17.64 20.48 24.69
CA ASP A 144 -18.09 21.74 25.29
C ASP A 144 -16.87 22.66 25.40
N THR A 145 -16.58 23.41 24.32
CA THR A 145 -15.63 24.54 24.36
C THR A 145 -16.27 25.75 25.05
N GLY A 146 -16.80 25.53 26.25
CA GLY A 146 -17.31 26.55 27.15
C GLY A 146 -16.23 26.94 28.15
N GLU A 147 -15.96 28.24 28.23
CA GLU A 147 -15.08 28.93 29.17
C GLU A 147 -14.90 28.18 30.50
N THR A 148 -13.70 27.67 30.75
CA THR A 148 -13.34 27.14 32.07
C THR A 148 -13.09 28.33 32.99
N GLU A 149 -14.14 28.81 33.65
CA GLU A 149 -13.99 29.51 34.92
C GLU A 149 -13.20 28.62 35.87
N GLY A 150 -12.17 29.21 36.48
CA GLY A 150 -11.24 28.51 37.35
C GLY A 150 -11.95 27.79 38.48
N GLN A 151 -11.70 26.48 38.58
CA GLN A 151 -11.80 25.76 39.82
C GLN A 151 -10.42 25.23 40.18
N ASP A 152 -9.87 25.81 41.25
CA ASP A 152 -8.66 25.35 41.94
C ASP A 152 -8.78 23.85 42.26
N LEU A 153 -8.06 23.02 41.49
CA LEU A 153 -7.75 21.67 41.92
C LEU A 153 -6.55 21.75 42.86
N ALA A 154 -6.87 21.70 44.15
CA ALA A 154 -5.92 21.59 45.23
C ALA A 154 -4.94 20.43 44.98
N SER A 155 -3.67 20.74 45.21
CA SER A 155 -2.51 19.87 45.10
C SER A 155 -2.67 18.60 45.94
N GLU A 156 -2.78 17.44 45.30
CA GLU A 156 -2.33 16.17 45.88
C GLU A 156 -1.12 15.70 45.09
N THR A 157 0.04 15.83 45.72
CA THR A 157 1.32 15.36 45.22
C THR A 157 1.37 13.84 45.30
N ALA A 158 0.78 13.15 44.31
CA ALA A 158 1.06 11.76 44.07
C ALA A 158 2.42 11.68 43.35
N THR A 159 3.44 11.22 44.06
CA THR A 159 4.72 10.84 43.46
C THR A 159 4.51 9.51 42.73
N GLU A 160 3.86 9.57 41.56
CA GLU A 160 3.84 8.43 40.64
C GLU A 160 5.20 8.39 39.93
N THR A 161 5.95 7.34 40.23
CA THR A 161 7.05 6.87 39.38
C THR A 161 6.55 6.90 37.92
N PRO A 162 7.22 7.58 36.98
CA PRO A 162 6.70 7.70 35.62
C PRO A 162 6.60 6.31 35.02
N THR A 163 5.38 5.82 34.85
CA THR A 163 5.12 4.68 33.98
C THR A 163 5.72 5.05 32.62
N PRO A 164 6.64 4.25 32.05
CA PRO A 164 7.28 4.63 30.79
C PRO A 164 6.18 4.89 29.75
N ALA A 165 6.22 6.08 29.16
CA ALA A 165 5.14 6.59 28.34
C ALA A 165 4.83 5.62 27.19
N VAL A 166 3.54 5.31 27.01
CA VAL A 166 3.04 4.51 25.90
C VAL A 166 3.06 5.37 24.65
N THR A 167 4.10 5.21 23.83
CA THR A 167 4.35 6.11 22.70
C THR A 167 4.76 5.38 21.43
N SER A 168 4.15 5.77 20.33
CA SER A 168 4.63 5.57 18.96
C SER A 168 4.14 6.75 18.11
N HIS A 169 4.92 7.83 18.09
CA HIS A 169 4.42 9.13 17.66
C HIS A 169 4.20 9.27 16.15
N GLN A 170 4.71 8.36 15.31
CA GLN A 170 4.77 8.58 13.88
C GLN A 170 4.88 7.28 13.07
N PHE A 171 4.74 7.41 11.76
CA PHE A 171 4.97 6.37 10.77
C PHE A 171 6.29 5.62 11.01
N LEU A 172 6.24 4.29 11.02
CA LEU A 172 7.42 3.41 11.17
C LEU A 172 8.18 3.56 12.49
N GLY A 173 7.49 4.01 13.54
CA GLY A 173 8.04 4.07 14.89
C GLY A 173 8.97 5.28 15.10
N PRO A 174 9.78 5.27 16.18
CA PRO A 174 10.44 6.48 16.68
C PRO A 174 11.39 7.13 15.67
N ASN A 175 12.05 6.33 14.82
CA ASN A 175 13.05 6.82 13.86
C ASN A 175 12.59 6.71 12.39
N ARG A 176 11.30 6.43 12.14
CA ARG A 176 10.73 6.28 10.80
C ARG A 176 11.39 5.19 9.93
N ASN A 177 11.95 4.16 10.55
CA ASN A 177 12.72 3.10 9.88
C ASN A 177 12.22 1.68 10.18
N GLY A 178 11.08 1.54 10.86
CA GLY A 178 10.47 0.26 11.19
C GLY A 178 11.04 -0.40 12.43
N VAL A 179 12.03 0.22 13.08
CA VAL A 179 12.74 -0.36 14.22
C VAL A 179 12.35 0.35 15.51
N TYR A 180 11.82 -0.43 16.44
CA TYR A 180 11.59 -0.08 17.83
C TYR A 180 12.76 -0.66 18.65
N PRO A 181 13.69 0.16 19.16
CA PRO A 181 14.92 -0.32 19.79
C PRO A 181 14.68 -1.17 21.04
N GLU A 182 13.61 -0.86 21.79
CA GLU A 182 13.29 -1.53 23.04
C GLU A 182 11.95 -2.28 22.95
N ARG A 183 11.99 -3.57 23.31
CA ARG A 183 10.80 -4.41 23.45
C ARG A 183 10.33 -4.43 24.91
N ARG A 184 9.08 -4.01 25.15
CA ARG A 184 8.46 -3.96 26.49
C ARG A 184 7.52 -5.15 26.78
N PHE A 185 7.41 -6.09 25.86
CA PHE A 185 6.55 -7.27 25.99
C PHE A 185 7.33 -8.57 25.82
N THR A 186 6.82 -9.66 26.40
CA THR A 186 7.24 -11.03 26.06
C THR A 186 6.47 -11.51 24.84
N THR A 187 7.14 -12.21 23.91
CA THR A 187 6.45 -12.82 22.76
C THR A 187 5.45 -13.85 23.28
N PRO A 188 4.16 -13.72 22.95
CA PRO A 188 3.17 -14.71 23.34
C PRO A 188 3.48 -16.08 22.73
N THR A 189 3.05 -17.15 23.37
CA THR A 189 3.11 -18.53 22.86
C THR A 189 1.72 -19.15 22.70
N SER A 190 0.68 -18.46 23.16
CA SER A 190 -0.72 -18.87 22.99
C SER A 190 -1.65 -17.65 22.99
N LEU A 191 -2.84 -17.78 22.40
CA LEU A 191 -3.87 -16.73 22.39
C LEU A 191 -4.28 -16.29 23.81
N SER A 192 -4.24 -17.19 24.79
CA SER A 192 -4.61 -16.89 26.18
C SER A 192 -3.66 -15.90 26.89
N GLN A 193 -2.51 -15.60 26.29
CA GLN A 193 -1.55 -14.62 26.79
C GLN A 193 -1.75 -13.23 26.15
N VAL A 194 -2.65 -13.09 25.19
CA VAL A 194 -2.90 -11.83 24.50
C VAL A 194 -4.25 -11.29 24.95
N ASP A 195 -4.24 -10.13 25.58
CA ASP A 195 -5.47 -9.44 25.95
C ASP A 195 -5.95 -8.59 24.77
N VAL A 196 -7.22 -8.75 24.38
CA VAL A 196 -7.88 -7.86 23.41
C VAL A 196 -8.53 -6.73 24.20
N LEU A 197 -7.96 -5.53 24.14
CA LEU A 197 -8.52 -4.36 24.83
C LEU A 197 -9.80 -3.88 24.16
N TRP A 198 -9.77 -3.82 22.83
CA TRP A 198 -10.92 -3.50 22.01
C TRP A 198 -10.74 -4.03 20.59
N ASP A 199 -11.86 -4.33 19.95
CA ASP A 199 -11.98 -4.83 18.58
C ASP A 199 -13.24 -4.22 17.97
N GLN A 200 -13.09 -3.28 17.04
CA GLN A 200 -14.20 -2.45 16.56
C GLN A 200 -14.11 -2.08 15.08
N GLY A 201 -15.21 -1.52 14.57
CA GLY A 201 -15.26 -0.96 13.21
C GLY A 201 -14.48 0.34 13.14
N ILE A 202 -13.83 0.57 12.01
CA ILE A 202 -13.07 1.79 11.71
C ILE A 202 -13.38 2.24 10.28
N GLY A 203 -13.27 3.53 9.98
CA GLY A 203 -13.51 4.02 8.62
C GLY A 203 -12.46 3.53 7.62
N GLU A 204 -12.76 3.61 6.34
CA GLU A 204 -11.91 3.06 5.27
C GLU A 204 -10.56 3.77 5.17
N GLY A 205 -9.47 3.03 4.98
CA GLY A 205 -8.15 3.65 4.83
C GLY A 205 -6.98 2.78 5.24
N TRP A 206 -5.79 3.28 4.93
CA TRP A 206 -4.52 2.55 5.02
C TRP A 206 -3.54 3.18 6.02
N SER A 207 -3.96 4.24 6.73
CA SER A 207 -3.20 4.85 7.82
C SER A 207 -2.89 3.83 8.92
N SER A 208 -1.72 3.92 9.52
CA SER A 208 -1.43 3.30 10.82
C SER A 208 -1.95 4.19 11.96
N PHE A 209 -1.68 3.80 13.21
CA PHE A 209 -1.93 4.64 14.37
C PHE A 209 -0.65 5.37 14.81
N ALA A 210 -0.79 6.62 15.22
CA ALA A 210 0.15 7.31 16.08
C ALA A 210 -0.39 7.32 17.52
N VAL A 211 0.44 6.96 18.49
CA VAL A 211 0.03 6.80 19.90
C VAL A 211 0.87 7.70 20.81
N ALA A 212 0.22 8.45 21.68
CA ALA A 212 0.87 9.22 22.75
C ALA A 212 -0.01 9.25 24.01
N GLY A 213 0.40 8.48 25.02
CA GLY A 213 -0.40 8.27 26.23
C GLY A 213 -1.69 7.52 25.89
N GLU A 214 -2.82 8.09 26.28
CA GLU A 214 -4.16 7.53 26.02
C GLU A 214 -4.68 7.77 24.60
N HIS A 215 -4.01 8.58 23.79
CA HIS A 215 -4.52 8.93 22.45
C HIS A 215 -3.92 8.03 21.37
N ALA A 216 -4.76 7.26 20.68
CA ALA A 216 -4.45 6.51 19.47
C ALA A 216 -5.11 7.19 18.26
N ILE A 217 -4.31 7.79 17.39
CA ILE A 217 -4.77 8.71 16.35
C ILE A 217 -4.49 8.15 14.97
N THR A 218 -5.46 8.22 14.06
CA THR A 218 -5.36 7.65 12.71
C THR A 218 -6.22 8.42 11.71
N LEU A 219 -5.95 8.23 10.43
CA LEU A 219 -6.81 8.73 9.36
C LEU A 219 -7.76 7.63 8.85
N GLU A 220 -8.96 8.03 8.48
CA GLU A 220 -10.00 7.15 7.95
C GLU A 220 -10.98 7.92 7.06
N GLN A 221 -11.69 7.20 6.20
CA GLN A 221 -12.76 7.70 5.36
C GLN A 221 -14.08 7.27 5.97
N ARG A 222 -14.98 8.23 6.20
CA ARG A 222 -16.36 7.99 6.62
C ARG A 222 -17.30 8.67 5.63
N ASP A 223 -18.02 7.85 4.87
CA ASP A 223 -18.85 8.32 3.76
C ASP A 223 -18.03 9.22 2.81
N ASP A 224 -18.48 10.46 2.60
CA ASP A 224 -17.82 11.48 1.77
C ASP A 224 -16.87 12.41 2.57
N GLN A 225 -16.41 11.96 3.74
CA GLN A 225 -15.50 12.72 4.61
C GLN A 225 -14.18 11.97 4.82
N GLU A 226 -13.06 12.67 4.65
CA GLU A 226 -11.79 12.24 5.22
C GLU A 226 -11.71 12.75 6.66
N CYS A 227 -11.38 11.85 7.59
CA CYS A 227 -11.43 12.09 9.02
C CYS A 227 -10.07 11.78 9.66
N LEU A 228 -9.59 12.70 10.50
CA LEU A 228 -8.57 12.44 11.51
C LEU A 228 -9.30 12.13 12.82
N THR A 229 -9.08 10.95 13.36
CA THR A 229 -9.78 10.47 14.55
C THR A 229 -8.83 10.13 15.67
N CYS A 230 -9.26 10.41 16.89
CA CYS A 230 -8.57 10.00 18.10
C CYS A 230 -9.45 9.03 18.87
N TYR A 231 -8.92 7.84 19.09
CA TYR A 231 -9.49 6.82 19.95
C TYR A 231 -8.73 6.76 21.26
N ARG A 232 -9.44 6.49 22.37
CA ARG A 232 -8.80 6.19 23.65
C ARG A 232 -8.16 4.81 23.57
N LEU A 233 -6.88 4.73 23.91
CA LEU A 233 -6.08 3.52 23.76
C LEU A 233 -6.61 2.36 24.62
N SER A 234 -7.14 2.65 25.81
CA SER A 234 -7.60 1.66 26.78
C SER A 234 -8.84 0.87 26.34
N ASP A 235 -9.78 1.50 25.61
CA ASP A 235 -11.12 0.95 25.37
C ASP A 235 -11.69 1.21 23.95
N GLY A 236 -10.98 1.97 23.12
CA GLY A 236 -11.37 2.25 21.75
C GLY A 236 -12.48 3.31 21.60
N GLU A 237 -12.83 4.04 22.67
CA GLU A 237 -13.80 5.13 22.58
C GLU A 237 -13.29 6.24 21.65
N LEU A 238 -14.12 6.70 20.70
CA LEU A 238 -13.79 7.83 19.85
C LEU A 238 -13.88 9.13 20.66
N VAL A 239 -12.75 9.74 20.95
CA VAL A 239 -12.62 10.96 21.77
C VAL A 239 -13.00 12.20 20.96
N TRP A 240 -12.41 12.34 19.78
CA TRP A 240 -12.69 13.46 18.87
C TRP A 240 -12.48 13.04 17.41
N MET A 241 -13.06 13.84 16.51
CA MET A 241 -12.94 13.68 15.06
C MET A 241 -12.85 15.04 14.39
N GLN A 242 -11.77 15.26 13.64
CA GLN A 242 -11.68 16.36 12.67
C GLN A 242 -11.97 15.79 11.28
N GLN A 243 -12.77 16.51 10.49
CA GLN A 243 -13.22 16.03 9.18
C GLN A 243 -13.13 17.11 8.10
N HIS A 244 -13.04 16.67 6.85
CA HIS A 244 -13.21 17.51 5.67
C HIS A 244 -13.94 16.75 4.57
N ALA A 245 -14.68 17.49 3.75
CA ALA A 245 -15.40 16.94 2.60
C ALA A 245 -14.42 16.51 1.51
N GLY A 246 -14.27 15.20 1.33
CA GLY A 246 -13.31 14.63 0.42
C GLY A 246 -13.47 13.12 0.43
N ARG A 247 -13.38 12.52 -0.75
CA ARG A 247 -13.39 11.08 -0.89
C ARG A 247 -12.37 10.67 -1.91
N HIS A 248 -11.38 9.91 -1.47
CA HIS A 248 -10.40 9.32 -2.35
C HIS A 248 -10.67 7.83 -2.53
N GLU A 249 -10.72 7.39 -3.78
CA GLU A 249 -11.00 6.00 -4.12
C GLU A 249 -10.14 5.56 -5.30
N ASN A 250 -9.53 4.37 -5.17
CA ASN A 250 -8.79 3.74 -6.24
C ASN A 250 -9.24 2.28 -6.42
N GLN A 251 -9.49 1.88 -7.67
CA GLN A 251 -9.99 0.53 -8.01
C GLN A 251 -9.11 -0.62 -7.47
N PHE A 252 -7.79 -0.43 -7.42
CA PHE A 252 -6.85 -1.43 -6.90
C PHE A 252 -6.45 -1.11 -5.46
N GLY A 253 -6.27 0.18 -5.18
CA GLY A 253 -5.79 0.72 -3.91
C GLY A 253 -6.81 0.78 -2.78
N GLY A 254 -8.10 0.57 -3.07
CA GLY A 254 -9.18 0.76 -2.10
C GLY A 254 -9.43 2.23 -1.77
N ILE A 255 -10.26 2.44 -0.76
CA ILE A 255 -10.79 3.75 -0.37
C ILE A 255 -9.97 4.35 0.76
N GLY A 256 -9.91 5.68 0.78
CA GLY A 256 -9.53 6.47 1.94
C GLY A 256 -8.05 6.84 2.04
N PRO A 257 -7.71 7.59 3.10
CA PRO A 257 -6.38 8.13 3.33
C PRO A 257 -5.34 7.05 3.63
N ARG A 258 -4.07 7.35 3.32
CA ARG A 258 -2.94 6.39 3.42
C ARG A 258 -1.81 6.83 4.34
N SER A 259 -1.65 8.13 4.55
CA SER A 259 -0.60 8.64 5.42
C SER A 259 -0.89 8.28 6.88
N THR A 260 0.15 8.23 7.71
CA THR A 260 0.01 8.08 9.16
C THR A 260 0.27 9.45 9.82
N PRO A 261 -0.57 9.88 10.79
CA PRO A 261 -0.32 11.12 11.52
C PRO A 261 1.03 11.12 12.26
N THR A 262 1.56 12.31 12.51
CA THR A 262 2.73 12.52 13.36
C THR A 262 2.36 13.36 14.57
N ILE A 263 2.72 12.90 15.76
CA ILE A 263 2.48 13.58 17.03
C ILE A 263 3.77 14.28 17.48
N GLN A 264 3.67 15.57 17.81
CA GLN A 264 4.75 16.31 18.47
C GLN A 264 4.16 17.15 19.61
N GLY A 265 4.42 16.71 20.84
CA GLY A 265 3.89 17.37 22.03
C GLY A 265 2.36 17.31 22.12
N ASP A 266 1.74 18.48 22.12
CA ASP A 266 0.29 18.69 22.12
C ASP A 266 -0.31 18.77 20.71
N ARG A 267 0.48 18.61 19.64
CA ARG A 267 0.02 18.74 18.25
C ARG A 267 0.06 17.44 17.48
N VAL A 268 -0.84 17.35 16.50
CA VAL A 268 -0.96 16.26 15.55
C VAL A 268 -0.94 16.82 14.14
N TYR A 269 -0.08 16.26 13.29
CA TYR A 269 0.06 16.61 11.89
C TYR A 269 -0.40 15.45 11.02
N ALA A 270 -1.29 15.70 10.06
CA ALA A 270 -1.85 14.62 9.23
C ALA A 270 -2.13 15.09 7.80
N THR A 271 -1.78 14.25 6.82
CA THR A 271 -2.03 14.49 5.40
C THR A 271 -3.14 13.57 4.89
N THR A 272 -4.26 14.13 4.49
CA THR A 272 -5.35 13.40 3.82
C THR A 272 -4.96 12.99 2.40
N ALA A 273 -5.64 12.02 1.80
CA ALA A 273 -5.35 11.62 0.42
C ALA A 273 -5.73 12.71 -0.60
N THR A 274 -6.71 13.55 -0.29
CA THR A 274 -7.11 14.72 -1.12
C THR A 274 -6.23 15.96 -0.92
N GLY A 275 -5.20 15.89 -0.09
CA GLY A 275 -4.16 16.92 0.01
C GLY A 275 -4.39 18.01 1.06
N PHE A 276 -5.33 17.83 1.98
CA PHE A 276 -5.38 18.63 3.20
C PHE A 276 -4.31 18.16 4.19
N LEU A 277 -3.43 19.08 4.57
CA LEU A 277 -2.47 18.93 5.65
C LEU A 277 -2.95 19.70 6.88
N TRP A 278 -3.23 18.99 7.96
CA TRP A 278 -3.71 19.56 9.22
C TRP A 278 -2.60 19.67 10.26
N CYS A 279 -2.71 20.68 11.11
CA CYS A 279 -2.17 20.70 12.46
C CYS A 279 -3.34 20.90 13.43
N VAL A 280 -3.58 19.91 14.31
CA VAL A 280 -4.65 19.96 15.30
C VAL A 280 -4.11 19.74 16.71
N ASP A 281 -4.85 20.23 17.69
CA ASP A 281 -4.63 19.92 19.10
C ASP A 281 -4.90 18.42 19.35
N ARG A 282 -3.96 17.76 20.03
CA ARG A 282 -3.98 16.30 20.28
C ARG A 282 -5.12 15.89 21.19
N SER A 283 -5.54 16.75 22.11
CA SER A 283 -6.54 16.42 23.13
C SER A 283 -7.97 16.68 22.69
N THR A 284 -8.18 17.67 21.84
CA THR A 284 -9.52 18.16 21.45
C THR A 284 -9.81 17.99 19.96
N GLY A 285 -8.78 17.80 19.11
CA GLY A 285 -8.92 17.81 17.67
C GLY A 285 -9.10 19.21 17.07
N ALA A 286 -9.02 20.28 17.88
CA ALA A 286 -9.18 21.65 17.41
C ALA A 286 -8.10 22.03 16.39
N VAL A 287 -8.51 22.59 15.26
CA VAL A 287 -7.58 22.98 14.19
C VAL A 287 -6.78 24.21 14.60
N HIS A 288 -5.45 24.09 14.57
CA HIS A 288 -4.55 25.24 14.63
C HIS A 288 -4.36 25.86 13.25
N TRP A 289 -4.08 25.01 12.25
CA TRP A 289 -4.00 25.44 10.86
C TRP A 289 -4.28 24.27 9.90
N THR A 290 -4.66 24.63 8.68
CA THR A 290 -4.81 23.70 7.55
C THR A 290 -4.13 24.30 6.32
N ARG A 291 -3.58 23.45 5.45
CA ARG A 291 -3.06 23.83 4.13
C ARG A 291 -3.55 22.85 3.08
N ASN A 292 -3.85 23.37 1.89
CA ASN A 292 -4.20 22.57 0.72
C ASN A 292 -2.95 22.36 -0.15
N LEU A 293 -2.41 21.15 -0.15
CA LEU A 293 -1.23 20.78 -0.93
C LEU A 293 -1.49 20.85 -2.44
N LEU A 294 -2.74 20.64 -2.89
CA LEU A 294 -3.07 20.77 -4.32
C LEU A 294 -2.90 22.21 -4.80
N GLU A 295 -3.40 23.17 -4.01
CA GLU A 295 -3.25 24.60 -4.29
C GLU A 295 -1.78 25.03 -4.21
N LEU A 296 -1.05 24.59 -3.18
CA LEU A 296 0.38 24.90 -3.03
C LEU A 296 1.24 24.34 -4.17
N ALA A 297 0.88 23.17 -4.67
CA ALA A 297 1.51 22.57 -5.83
C ALA A 297 1.11 23.25 -7.14
N GLY A 298 -0.07 23.87 -7.23
CA GLY A 298 -0.59 24.49 -8.45
C GLY A 298 -1.43 23.55 -9.32
N TRP A 299 -2.03 22.51 -8.74
CA TRP A 299 -2.97 21.65 -9.46
C TRP A 299 -4.26 22.39 -9.82
N SER A 300 -4.84 22.07 -10.98
CA SER A 300 -6.10 22.67 -11.43
C SER A 300 -7.35 22.11 -10.75
N GLY A 301 -7.20 21.07 -9.92
CA GLY A 301 -8.27 20.43 -9.16
C GLY A 301 -7.96 18.98 -8.82
N GLN A 302 -8.86 18.35 -8.07
CA GLN A 302 -8.73 16.97 -7.60
C GLN A 302 -8.58 15.98 -8.76
N ASP A 303 -9.41 16.07 -9.80
CA ASP A 303 -9.38 15.16 -10.95
C ASP A 303 -8.00 15.13 -11.65
N ALA A 304 -7.38 16.31 -11.82
CA ALA A 304 -6.06 16.40 -12.45
C ALA A 304 -4.97 15.76 -11.59
N PHE A 305 -5.04 15.97 -10.26
CA PHE A 305 -4.16 15.32 -9.31
C PHE A 305 -4.34 13.80 -9.31
N GLU A 306 -5.58 13.29 -9.26
CA GLU A 306 -5.83 11.84 -9.20
C GLU A 306 -5.45 11.09 -10.48
N VAL A 307 -5.46 11.76 -11.63
CA VAL A 307 -4.89 11.18 -12.87
C VAL A 307 -3.37 11.01 -12.76
N ALA A 308 -2.67 11.95 -12.14
CA ALA A 308 -1.22 11.92 -11.99
C ALA A 308 -0.75 11.05 -10.82
N ALA A 309 -1.46 11.12 -9.69
CA ALA A 309 -1.20 10.44 -8.43
C ALA A 309 -2.45 9.65 -8.00
N PRO A 310 -2.75 8.51 -8.66
CA PRO A 310 -4.00 7.78 -8.48
C PRO A 310 -4.18 7.12 -7.11
N TRP A 311 -3.16 7.14 -6.25
CA TRP A 311 -3.24 6.66 -4.86
C TRP A 311 -3.36 7.80 -3.83
N GLY A 312 -3.54 9.04 -4.29
CA GLY A 312 -3.62 10.23 -3.43
C GLY A 312 -2.31 10.52 -2.69
N TYR A 313 -2.32 11.53 -1.81
CA TYR A 313 -1.18 11.71 -0.90
C TYR A 313 -1.10 10.56 0.10
N ALA A 314 0.06 9.91 0.16
CA ALA A 314 0.34 8.82 1.10
C ALA A 314 1.49 9.14 2.07
N CYS A 315 2.21 10.24 1.85
CA CYS A 315 3.38 10.60 2.64
C CYS A 315 2.97 11.12 4.02
N SER A 316 3.49 10.49 5.06
CA SER A 316 3.30 10.89 6.45
C SER A 316 4.15 12.12 6.75
N PRO A 317 3.61 13.19 7.36
CA PRO A 317 4.37 14.39 7.70
C PRO A 317 5.63 14.08 8.52
N LEU A 318 6.75 14.70 8.16
CA LEU A 318 8.01 14.64 8.90
C LEU A 318 8.17 15.94 9.70
N LEU A 319 8.35 15.82 11.01
CA LEU A 319 8.57 16.96 11.90
C LEU A 319 10.06 17.03 12.25
N VAL A 320 10.69 18.17 11.94
CA VAL A 320 12.15 18.34 12.08
C VAL A 320 12.49 19.81 12.31
N ASP A 321 13.14 20.14 13.43
CA ASP A 321 13.60 21.50 13.76
C ASP A 321 12.55 22.61 13.60
N GLY A 322 11.30 22.35 14.01
CA GLY A 322 10.19 23.28 13.87
C GLY A 322 9.56 23.31 12.48
N LEU A 323 9.98 22.44 11.56
CA LEU A 323 9.38 22.29 10.23
C LEU A 323 8.47 21.07 10.15
N CYS A 324 7.36 21.21 9.42
CA CYS A 324 6.52 20.13 8.95
C CYS A 324 6.78 19.91 7.46
N VAL A 325 7.44 18.81 7.11
CA VAL A 325 7.89 18.47 5.76
C VAL A 325 7.05 17.33 5.19
N THR A 326 6.57 17.50 3.96
CA THR A 326 5.85 16.43 3.23
C THR A 326 6.14 16.51 1.74
N SER A 327 5.82 15.44 1.02
CA SER A 327 5.87 15.45 -0.45
C SER A 327 4.83 16.41 -1.01
N LEU A 328 5.22 17.20 -2.01
CA LEU A 328 4.34 18.14 -2.70
C LEU A 328 3.96 17.56 -4.08
N GLY A 329 4.93 17.40 -4.98
CA GLY A 329 4.68 17.00 -6.36
C GLY A 329 3.77 17.98 -7.11
N GLY A 330 3.45 17.68 -8.36
CA GLY A 330 2.64 18.57 -9.19
C GLY A 330 3.32 19.83 -9.71
N PRO A 331 2.60 20.51 -10.63
CA PRO A 331 2.51 20.09 -12.00
C PRO A 331 3.81 20.42 -12.75
N GLY A 332 4.16 19.55 -13.70
CA GLY A 332 5.18 19.84 -14.70
C GLY A 332 4.66 19.59 -16.11
N VAL A 333 4.46 20.67 -16.88
CA VAL A 333 4.81 20.82 -18.32
C VAL A 333 5.28 22.27 -18.59
N ASP A 334 4.71 23.30 -17.93
CA ASP A 334 5.16 24.71 -18.02
C ASP A 334 5.43 25.37 -16.64
N GLN A 335 5.47 24.59 -15.56
CA GLN A 335 5.71 25.04 -14.18
C GLN A 335 6.81 24.19 -13.53
N PRO A 336 7.60 24.77 -12.59
CA PRO A 336 8.62 24.01 -11.89
C PRO A 336 7.98 22.99 -10.95
N VAL A 337 8.36 21.72 -11.13
CA VAL A 337 8.02 20.66 -10.18
C VAL A 337 8.80 20.88 -8.88
N ARG A 338 8.15 20.60 -7.75
CA ARG A 338 8.77 20.58 -6.42
C ARG A 338 8.45 19.26 -5.74
N SER A 339 9.48 18.53 -5.33
CA SER A 339 9.33 17.21 -4.70
C SER A 339 8.82 17.33 -3.27
N LEU A 340 9.31 18.32 -2.53
CA LEU A 340 9.02 18.55 -1.12
C LEU A 340 8.52 19.97 -0.85
N VAL A 341 7.71 20.10 0.19
CA VAL A 341 7.40 21.36 0.86
C VAL A 341 7.75 21.24 2.34
N ALA A 342 8.32 22.30 2.89
CA ALA A 342 8.44 22.48 4.33
C ALA A 342 7.63 23.69 4.76
N LEU A 343 6.78 23.46 5.76
CA LEU A 343 5.99 24.47 6.43
C LEU A 343 6.57 24.73 7.82
N ASP A 344 6.38 25.94 8.33
CA ASP A 344 6.53 26.19 9.75
C ASP A 344 5.51 25.32 10.51
N ALA A 345 5.96 24.53 11.48
CA ALA A 345 5.11 23.57 12.17
C ALA A 345 4.06 24.26 13.06
N GLU A 346 4.30 25.50 13.49
CA GLU A 346 3.40 26.26 14.34
C GLU A 346 2.34 27.03 13.54
N SER A 347 2.72 27.72 12.47
CA SER A 347 1.82 28.57 11.67
C SER A 347 1.27 27.92 10.39
N GLY A 348 1.96 26.90 9.88
CA GLY A 348 1.66 26.26 8.60
C GLY A 348 2.13 27.07 7.38
N ASP A 349 2.90 28.14 7.57
CA ASP A 349 3.40 28.96 6.47
C ASP A 349 4.52 28.27 5.71
N VAL A 350 4.56 28.45 4.40
CA VAL A 350 5.62 27.86 3.56
C VAL A 350 6.96 28.49 3.91
N VAL A 351 7.90 27.68 4.37
CA VAL A 351 9.30 28.09 4.61
C VAL A 351 10.11 27.87 3.34
N TRP A 352 9.99 26.69 2.74
CA TRP A 352 10.64 26.39 1.45
C TRP A 352 9.90 25.31 0.66
N GLN A 353 10.14 25.28 -0.64
CA GLN A 353 9.78 24.20 -1.56
C GLN A 353 11.02 23.83 -2.37
N ALA A 354 11.32 22.54 -2.50
CA ALA A 354 12.57 22.09 -3.11
C ALA A 354 12.45 20.77 -3.86
N GLY A 355 13.51 20.43 -4.60
CA GLY A 355 13.53 19.32 -5.55
C GLY A 355 12.90 19.68 -6.89
N ASP A 356 13.06 18.80 -7.86
CA ASP A 356 12.63 18.95 -9.25
C ASP A 356 11.99 17.68 -9.84
N ASP A 357 11.72 16.69 -8.99
CA ASP A 357 11.11 15.41 -9.35
C ASP A 357 9.69 15.30 -8.80
N GLN A 358 8.84 14.51 -9.46
CA GLN A 358 7.47 14.27 -9.00
C GLN A 358 7.45 13.51 -7.67
N LEU A 359 6.32 13.62 -6.97
CA LEU A 359 6.11 12.92 -5.70
C LEU A 359 6.22 11.38 -5.88
N SER A 360 6.52 10.70 -4.78
CA SER A 360 6.24 9.26 -4.66
C SER A 360 5.32 9.02 -3.47
N TYR A 361 5.11 7.76 -3.10
CA TYR A 361 4.32 7.38 -1.92
C TYR A 361 5.20 7.06 -0.70
N ALA A 362 6.52 7.28 -0.81
CA ALA A 362 7.48 7.07 0.26
C ALA A 362 7.57 8.32 1.16
N SER A 363 7.45 8.11 2.47
CA SER A 363 7.53 9.22 3.43
C SER A 363 9.00 9.67 3.62
N PRO A 364 9.28 10.99 3.69
CA PRO A 364 10.63 11.49 3.93
C PRO A 364 11.11 11.14 5.35
N ILE A 365 12.43 11.08 5.51
CA ILE A 365 13.11 10.79 6.79
C ILE A 365 14.23 11.79 7.04
N VAL A 366 14.68 11.88 8.29
CA VAL A 366 15.97 12.50 8.62
C VAL A 366 17.03 11.41 8.69
N ALA A 367 18.15 11.63 8.02
CA ALA A 367 19.33 10.78 8.12
C ALA A 367 20.58 11.63 8.40
N THR A 368 21.50 11.10 9.19
CA THR A 368 22.86 11.63 9.29
C THR A 368 23.75 10.81 8.39
N LEU A 369 24.21 11.39 7.28
CA LEU A 369 25.09 10.73 6.32
C LEU A 369 26.44 11.45 6.31
N ASP A 370 27.52 10.72 6.56
CA ASP A 370 28.88 11.26 6.62
C ASP A 370 28.99 12.49 7.55
N GLY A 371 28.36 12.37 8.73
CA GLY A 371 28.34 13.39 9.77
C GLY A 371 27.34 14.55 9.57
N GLU A 372 26.63 14.62 8.44
CA GLU A 372 25.68 15.71 8.17
C GLU A 372 24.23 15.26 8.19
N ARG A 373 23.41 15.95 8.99
CA ARG A 373 21.98 15.67 9.16
C ARG A 373 21.18 16.34 8.04
N GLN A 374 20.39 15.56 7.33
CA GLN A 374 19.67 15.98 6.12
C GLN A 374 18.34 15.25 5.97
N ILE A 375 17.42 15.83 5.21
CA ILE A 375 16.16 15.18 4.83
C ILE A 375 16.44 14.30 3.61
N VAL A 376 16.07 13.03 3.69
CA VAL A 376 16.14 12.10 2.56
C VAL A 376 14.73 11.84 2.05
N SER A 377 14.53 12.04 0.75
CA SER A 377 13.27 11.80 0.05
C SER A 377 13.47 10.78 -1.06
N VAL A 378 12.56 9.81 -1.14
CA VAL A 378 12.42 8.96 -2.33
C VAL A 378 11.31 9.57 -3.17
N ASN A 379 11.63 9.97 -4.39
CA ASN A 379 10.75 10.66 -5.32
C ASN A 379 10.34 9.72 -6.47
N GLU A 380 9.66 10.22 -7.50
CA GLU A 380 9.19 9.39 -8.63
C GLU A 380 10.36 8.67 -9.33
N LYS A 381 11.46 9.37 -9.61
CA LYS A 381 12.59 8.90 -10.41
C LYS A 381 13.93 8.98 -9.70
N THR A 382 13.97 9.57 -8.51
CA THR A 382 15.20 9.89 -7.79
C THR A 382 15.09 9.59 -6.29
N VAL A 383 16.23 9.47 -5.63
CA VAL A 383 16.38 9.64 -4.19
C VAL A 383 17.22 10.89 -3.99
N SER A 384 16.81 11.81 -3.13
CA SER A 384 17.50 13.08 -2.92
C SER A 384 17.75 13.36 -1.45
N GLY A 385 18.90 13.98 -1.16
CA GLY A 385 19.21 14.56 0.15
C GLY A 385 19.02 16.07 0.11
N HIS A 386 18.46 16.64 1.17
CA HIS A 386 18.15 18.06 1.29
C HIS A 386 18.65 18.64 2.60
N GLN A 387 19.19 19.86 2.55
CA GLN A 387 19.38 20.68 3.73
C GLN A 387 18.06 20.93 4.44
N ILE A 388 18.06 20.81 5.78
CA ILE A 388 16.83 20.89 6.57
C ILE A 388 16.20 22.27 6.50
N HIS A 389 16.99 23.33 6.65
CA HIS A 389 16.46 24.68 6.89
C HIS A 389 16.06 25.45 5.62
N ASP A 390 16.64 25.12 4.46
CA ASP A 390 16.37 25.85 3.21
C ASP A 390 15.98 24.93 2.04
N GLY A 391 15.97 23.61 2.24
CA GLY A 391 15.60 22.63 1.23
C GLY A 391 16.65 22.41 0.13
N THR A 392 17.81 23.06 0.19
CA THR A 392 18.87 22.94 -0.83
C THR A 392 19.19 21.47 -1.09
N VAL A 393 19.11 21.06 -2.36
CA VAL A 393 19.44 19.69 -2.78
C VAL A 393 20.95 19.47 -2.63
N LEU A 394 21.32 18.52 -1.79
CA LEU A 394 22.71 18.15 -1.50
C LEU A 394 23.24 17.13 -2.51
N TRP A 395 22.42 16.15 -2.84
CA TRP A 395 22.73 15.10 -3.81
C TRP A 395 21.44 14.50 -4.36
N THR A 396 21.56 13.87 -5.52
CA THR A 396 20.48 13.14 -6.19
C THR A 396 21.02 11.82 -6.73
N PHE A 397 20.30 10.74 -6.49
CA PHE A 397 20.61 9.41 -6.97
C PHE A 397 19.47 8.87 -7.87
N PRO A 398 19.75 8.34 -9.07
CA PRO A 398 18.70 7.81 -9.94
C PRO A 398 18.01 6.57 -9.38
N TRP A 399 16.70 6.65 -9.18
CA TRP A 399 15.85 5.54 -8.75
C TRP A 399 14.53 5.51 -9.55
N PRO A 400 14.58 5.03 -10.81
CA PRO A 400 13.48 5.19 -11.74
C PRO A 400 12.18 4.56 -11.26
N GLY A 401 11.09 5.30 -11.37
CA GLY A 401 9.73 4.85 -11.10
C GLY A 401 8.70 5.67 -11.87
N SER A 402 7.44 5.40 -11.57
CA SER A 402 6.32 6.11 -12.14
C SER A 402 5.17 6.15 -11.16
N THR A 403 4.71 7.36 -10.84
CA THR A 403 3.70 7.65 -9.82
C THR A 403 2.36 6.95 -10.07
N ASN A 404 2.08 6.47 -11.29
CA ASN A 404 0.80 5.86 -11.66
C ASN A 404 0.81 4.34 -11.92
N THR A 405 1.97 3.71 -12.14
CA THR A 405 2.04 2.31 -12.61
C THR A 405 3.16 1.47 -11.98
N GLY A 406 4.26 2.12 -11.55
CA GLY A 406 5.46 1.45 -11.02
C GLY A 406 6.08 2.30 -9.93
N ALA A 407 5.27 2.63 -8.93
CA ALA A 407 5.57 3.66 -7.96
C ALA A 407 6.65 3.24 -6.95
N ASN A 408 7.33 4.24 -6.41
CA ASN A 408 8.18 4.09 -5.24
C ASN A 408 7.31 4.35 -4.00
N CYS A 409 7.27 3.39 -3.07
CA CYS A 409 6.47 3.52 -1.84
C CYS A 409 7.28 3.26 -0.56
N SER A 410 8.45 2.61 -0.67
CA SER A 410 9.33 2.39 0.48
C SER A 410 10.13 3.65 0.78
N SER A 411 10.06 4.12 2.02
CA SER A 411 11.00 5.10 2.54
C SER A 411 12.44 4.56 2.45
N ALA A 412 13.40 5.47 2.30
CA ALA A 412 14.81 5.15 2.44
C ALA A 412 15.12 4.74 3.88
N VAL A 413 16.06 3.82 4.06
CA VAL A 413 16.46 3.33 5.38
C VAL A 413 17.96 3.58 5.55
N PRO A 414 18.39 4.39 6.53
CA PRO A 414 19.81 4.59 6.82
C PRO A 414 20.48 3.30 7.25
N VAL A 415 21.64 3.04 6.70
CA VAL A 415 22.48 1.87 7.00
C VAL A 415 23.89 2.36 7.24
N LYS A 416 24.48 2.01 8.39
CA LYS A 416 25.81 2.50 8.80
C LYS A 416 25.85 4.05 8.75
N GLU A 417 27.05 4.62 8.62
CA GLU A 417 27.27 6.06 8.68
C GLU A 417 26.95 6.80 7.37
N ASN A 418 27.07 6.14 6.22
CA ASN A 418 27.05 6.80 4.92
C ASN A 418 26.29 6.02 3.84
N ARG A 419 25.37 5.11 4.23
CA ARG A 419 24.61 4.32 3.25
C ARG A 419 23.11 4.44 3.45
N LEU A 420 22.37 4.26 2.35
CA LEU A 420 20.92 4.24 2.31
C LEU A 420 20.44 3.01 1.56
N LEU A 421 19.60 2.21 2.19
CA LEU A 421 18.88 1.12 1.53
C LEU A 421 17.56 1.66 0.97
N VAL A 422 17.28 1.35 -0.29
CA VAL A 422 16.01 1.67 -0.94
C VAL A 422 15.51 0.43 -1.67
N GLY A 423 14.26 0.03 -1.38
CA GLY A 423 13.59 -1.12 -2.00
C GLY A 423 12.42 -0.69 -2.88
N LYS A 424 12.10 -1.52 -3.87
CA LYS A 424 10.99 -1.30 -4.80
C LYS A 424 10.42 -2.62 -5.33
N GLY A 425 9.11 -2.77 -5.20
CA GLY A 425 8.31 -3.80 -5.86
C GLY A 425 8.25 -3.58 -7.38
N TYR A 426 7.27 -4.20 -8.06
CA TYR A 426 7.07 -4.00 -9.51
C TYR A 426 8.33 -4.32 -10.33
N SER A 427 9.05 -5.39 -9.98
CA SER A 427 10.37 -5.75 -10.54
C SER A 427 11.52 -4.75 -10.30
N GLY A 428 11.35 -3.76 -9.42
CA GLY A 428 12.34 -2.71 -9.13
C GLY A 428 13.59 -3.19 -8.41
N GLY A 429 13.46 -4.16 -7.51
CA GLY A 429 14.59 -4.68 -6.75
C GLY A 429 14.86 -3.89 -5.47
N SER A 430 16.13 -3.84 -5.09
CA SER A 430 16.66 -2.96 -4.05
C SER A 430 18.06 -2.50 -4.42
N VAL A 431 18.48 -1.41 -3.78
CA VAL A 431 19.82 -0.83 -3.91
C VAL A 431 20.31 -0.38 -2.55
N LEU A 432 21.59 -0.62 -2.26
CA LEU A 432 22.29 0.04 -1.17
C LEU A 432 23.20 1.11 -1.79
N VAL A 433 22.89 2.36 -1.49
CA VAL A 433 23.57 3.54 -2.03
C VAL A 433 24.59 4.02 -1.01
N SER A 434 25.83 4.28 -1.43
CA SER A 434 26.81 5.06 -0.66
C SER A 434 26.59 6.53 -0.95
N VAL A 435 26.58 7.35 0.09
CA VAL A 435 26.45 8.81 0.02
C VAL A 435 27.60 9.40 0.83
N THR A 436 28.60 9.95 0.14
CA THR A 436 29.83 10.42 0.76
C THR A 436 30.03 11.90 0.47
N LYS A 437 30.51 12.65 1.46
CA LYS A 437 30.85 14.07 1.32
C LYS A 437 32.30 14.22 0.87
N GLU A 438 32.50 14.94 -0.22
CA GLU A 438 33.81 15.22 -0.79
C GLU A 438 34.03 16.74 -0.85
N GLY A 439 34.70 17.27 0.18
CA GLY A 439 34.85 18.72 0.36
C GLY A 439 33.50 19.40 0.62
N SER A 440 33.07 20.27 -0.29
CA SER A 440 31.74 20.90 -0.24
C SER A 440 30.67 20.17 -1.06
N GLY A 441 31.05 19.14 -1.83
CA GLY A 441 30.14 18.38 -2.68
C GLY A 441 29.78 17.02 -2.09
N TRP A 442 28.86 16.33 -2.77
CA TRP A 442 28.39 15.01 -2.42
C TRP A 442 28.51 14.07 -3.61
N THR A 443 28.93 12.85 -3.36
CA THR A 443 29.04 11.78 -4.35
C THR A 443 28.18 10.61 -3.93
N THR A 444 27.40 10.08 -4.88
CA THR A 444 26.55 8.90 -4.68
C THR A 444 26.96 7.75 -5.59
N SER A 445 27.01 6.52 -5.08
CA SER A 445 27.32 5.33 -5.87
C SER A 445 26.61 4.08 -5.35
N ASP A 446 26.41 3.09 -6.22
CA ASP A 446 25.92 1.78 -5.80
C ASP A 446 26.99 1.08 -4.97
N VAL A 447 26.66 0.69 -3.73
CA VAL A 447 27.42 -0.36 -3.03
C VAL A 447 27.06 -1.70 -3.66
N TRP A 448 25.76 -1.94 -3.84
CA TRP A 448 25.23 -3.04 -4.64
C TRP A 448 23.82 -2.71 -5.12
N ARG A 449 23.38 -3.43 -6.16
CA ARG A 449 22.00 -3.42 -6.66
C ARG A 449 21.53 -4.84 -6.94
N SER A 450 20.31 -5.17 -6.54
CA SER A 450 19.77 -6.51 -6.67
C SER A 450 18.31 -6.50 -7.10
N SER A 451 17.95 -7.35 -8.08
CA SER A 451 16.56 -7.54 -8.51
C SER A 451 15.83 -8.65 -7.73
N ARG A 452 16.50 -9.27 -6.73
CA ARG A 452 16.04 -10.52 -6.09
C ARG A 452 15.68 -10.38 -4.62
N VAL A 453 16.27 -9.43 -3.91
CA VAL A 453 16.12 -9.29 -2.46
C VAL A 453 15.45 -7.98 -2.10
N LEU A 454 14.71 -7.95 -0.97
CA LEU A 454 14.14 -6.73 -0.39
C LEU A 454 13.32 -5.90 -1.40
N LYS A 455 12.54 -6.58 -2.24
CA LYS A 455 11.62 -5.99 -3.24
C LYS A 455 10.37 -5.43 -2.55
N THR A 456 10.56 -4.43 -1.70
CA THR A 456 9.51 -3.84 -0.86
C THR A 456 8.53 -3.07 -1.72
N LYS A 457 7.24 -3.41 -1.63
CA LYS A 457 6.21 -2.81 -2.49
C LYS A 457 5.41 -1.73 -1.78
N PHE A 458 4.64 -2.10 -0.77
CA PHE A 458 3.88 -1.19 0.09
C PHE A 458 4.44 -1.14 1.52
N ASN A 459 5.61 -1.75 1.72
CA ASN A 459 6.26 -1.92 3.00
C ASN A 459 7.70 -1.36 2.94
N HIS A 460 8.46 -1.60 4.00
CA HIS A 460 9.83 -1.13 4.19
C HIS A 460 10.70 -2.28 4.72
N THR A 461 12.02 -2.07 4.70
CA THR A 461 12.97 -2.99 5.33
C THR A 461 13.34 -2.47 6.71
N CYS A 462 13.22 -3.32 7.73
CA CYS A 462 13.78 -3.06 9.05
C CYS A 462 15.26 -3.46 9.05
N VAL A 463 16.15 -2.59 9.52
CA VAL A 463 17.60 -2.86 9.53
C VAL A 463 18.11 -3.00 10.96
N ALA A 464 18.80 -4.11 11.24
CA ALA A 464 19.48 -4.37 12.51
C ALA A 464 20.93 -4.75 12.26
N GLY A 465 21.85 -3.85 12.60
CA GLY A 465 23.27 -3.98 12.24
C GLY A 465 23.43 -4.07 10.72
N ASP A 466 23.94 -5.21 10.25
CA ASP A 466 24.22 -5.47 8.84
C ASP A 466 23.14 -6.35 8.18
N VAL A 467 22.01 -6.56 8.84
CA VAL A 467 20.92 -7.41 8.36
C VAL A 467 19.68 -6.58 8.04
N GLY A 468 19.14 -6.77 6.84
CA GLY A 468 17.84 -6.25 6.44
C GLY A 468 16.77 -7.32 6.55
N TYR A 469 15.70 -7.01 7.28
CA TYR A 469 14.47 -7.81 7.37
C TYR A 469 13.34 -7.12 6.62
N GLY A 470 12.81 -7.74 5.58
CA GLY A 470 11.79 -7.10 4.75
C GLY A 470 10.96 -8.10 3.98
N ILE A 471 9.73 -7.71 3.64
CA ILE A 471 8.84 -8.52 2.82
C ILE A 471 9.11 -8.19 1.35
N GLY A 472 9.88 -9.05 0.70
CA GLY A 472 10.21 -8.94 -0.72
C GLY A 472 9.34 -9.87 -1.55
N ASN A 473 8.56 -9.31 -2.48
CA ASN A 473 7.67 -10.10 -3.35
C ASN A 473 6.83 -11.11 -2.54
N GLY A 474 6.20 -10.61 -1.47
CA GLY A 474 5.27 -11.30 -0.58
C GLY A 474 5.81 -12.36 0.38
N SER A 475 7.13 -12.56 0.45
CA SER A 475 7.78 -13.38 1.48
C SER A 475 8.67 -12.51 2.37
N LEU A 476 8.61 -12.70 3.68
CA LEU A 476 9.60 -12.14 4.60
C LEU A 476 10.98 -12.74 4.31
N GLN A 477 12.02 -11.91 4.33
CA GLN A 477 13.41 -12.29 4.07
C GLN A 477 14.33 -11.68 5.13
N ALA A 478 15.39 -12.39 5.47
CA ALA A 478 16.58 -11.80 6.10
C ALA A 478 17.73 -11.78 5.10
N VAL A 479 18.40 -10.64 4.97
CA VAL A 479 19.38 -10.38 3.92
C VAL A 479 20.59 -9.68 4.51
N ASN A 480 21.78 -10.18 4.18
CA ASN A 480 23.04 -9.51 4.48
C ASN A 480 23.17 -8.25 3.61
N LEU A 481 23.30 -7.09 4.24
CA LEU A 481 23.39 -5.81 3.55
C LEU A 481 24.80 -5.50 3.03
N ASP A 482 25.82 -6.28 3.38
CA ASP A 482 27.16 -6.06 2.82
C ASP A 482 27.30 -6.62 1.40
N ASP A 483 26.62 -7.72 1.06
CA ASP A 483 26.76 -8.40 -0.24
C ASP A 483 25.43 -8.81 -0.90
N ALA A 484 24.30 -8.43 -0.31
CA ALA A 484 22.94 -8.77 -0.77
C ALA A 484 22.63 -10.27 -0.79
N THR A 485 23.34 -11.09 0.00
CA THR A 485 23.03 -12.52 0.16
C THR A 485 21.83 -12.73 1.08
N THR A 486 20.95 -13.65 0.71
CA THR A 486 19.79 -14.02 1.53
C THR A 486 20.20 -15.05 2.56
N TYR A 487 19.96 -14.77 3.84
CA TYR A 487 20.08 -15.75 4.92
C TYR A 487 18.95 -16.77 4.85
N TRP A 488 17.71 -16.29 4.87
CA TRP A 488 16.52 -17.13 4.74
C TRP A 488 15.37 -16.38 4.07
N THR A 489 14.38 -17.15 3.60
CA THR A 489 13.13 -16.65 3.03
C THR A 489 11.97 -17.44 3.60
N GLN A 490 10.94 -16.73 4.05
CA GLN A 490 9.71 -17.29 4.57
C GLN A 490 9.10 -18.33 3.61
N PRO A 491 8.68 -19.51 4.10
CA PRO A 491 8.12 -20.57 3.27
C PRO A 491 6.87 -20.15 2.47
N ARG A 492 6.76 -20.64 1.22
CA ARG A 492 5.67 -20.28 0.29
C ARG A 492 4.25 -20.52 0.81
N ARG A 493 4.04 -21.48 1.72
CA ARG A 493 2.72 -21.81 2.28
C ARG A 493 2.26 -20.87 3.41
N ARG A 494 3.14 -19.95 3.83
CA ARG A 494 2.95 -19.02 4.95
C ARG A 494 3.38 -17.61 4.55
N ARG A 495 3.24 -17.26 3.27
CA ARG A 495 3.64 -15.95 2.75
C ARG A 495 2.84 -14.85 3.43
N ALA A 496 3.54 -13.80 3.85
CA ALA A 496 2.91 -12.59 4.36
C ALA A 496 2.11 -11.81 3.29
N GLY A 497 2.30 -12.11 1.99
CA GLY A 497 1.70 -11.32 0.91
C GLY A 497 2.24 -9.89 0.94
N GLN A 498 1.47 -8.91 0.49
CA GLN A 498 1.86 -7.50 0.62
C GLN A 498 1.56 -6.93 2.01
N GLY A 499 1.80 -7.74 3.05
CA GLY A 499 1.69 -7.35 4.45
C GLY A 499 2.79 -6.38 4.90
N GLN A 500 2.80 -6.09 6.18
CA GLN A 500 3.65 -5.11 6.83
C GLN A 500 4.45 -5.73 7.97
N ALA A 501 5.60 -5.16 8.31
CA ALA A 501 6.42 -5.65 9.41
C ALA A 501 7.11 -4.50 10.13
N VAL A 502 7.32 -4.66 11.43
CA VAL A 502 8.21 -3.80 12.23
C VAL A 502 9.13 -4.69 13.08
N LEU A 503 10.35 -4.24 13.36
CA LEU A 503 11.28 -4.90 14.26
C LEU A 503 11.16 -4.28 15.65
N VAL A 504 10.91 -5.09 16.67
CA VAL A 504 10.81 -4.66 18.07
C VAL A 504 11.84 -5.41 18.89
N GLY A 505 12.98 -4.76 19.13
CA GLY A 505 14.17 -5.38 19.70
C GLY A 505 14.67 -6.53 18.81
N ASP A 506 14.39 -7.76 19.24
CA ASP A 506 14.81 -9.03 18.67
C ASP A 506 13.67 -9.80 17.96
N VAL A 507 12.49 -9.19 17.81
CA VAL A 507 11.30 -9.84 17.26
C VAL A 507 10.67 -8.98 16.18
N LEU A 508 10.40 -9.57 15.02
CA LEU A 508 9.58 -8.97 13.97
C LEU A 508 8.11 -9.18 14.30
N VAL A 509 7.34 -8.10 14.37
CA VAL A 509 5.87 -8.11 14.41
C VAL A 509 5.39 -7.89 12.98
N VAL A 510 4.88 -8.96 12.38
CA VAL A 510 4.43 -9.01 10.99
C VAL A 510 2.91 -9.07 10.97
N GLN A 511 2.30 -8.22 10.15
CA GLN A 511 0.88 -8.26 9.84
C GLN A 511 0.74 -8.75 8.40
N ASP A 512 0.24 -9.97 8.22
CA ASP A 512 0.05 -10.58 6.90
C ASP A 512 -1.07 -9.83 6.14
N GLU A 513 -1.03 -9.87 4.81
CA GLU A 513 -2.03 -9.19 3.96
C GLU A 513 -3.46 -9.70 4.19
N THR A 514 -3.60 -10.94 4.67
CA THR A 514 -4.88 -11.57 5.01
C THR A 514 -5.35 -11.27 6.43
N GLY A 515 -4.55 -10.58 7.25
CA GLY A 515 -4.93 -10.10 8.57
C GLY A 515 -4.40 -10.87 9.78
N ASP A 516 -3.62 -11.93 9.60
CA ASP A 516 -2.92 -12.59 10.70
C ASP A 516 -1.82 -11.68 11.27
N VAL A 517 -1.58 -11.75 12.58
CA VAL A 517 -0.39 -11.17 13.23
C VAL A 517 0.58 -12.28 13.60
N VAL A 518 1.83 -12.13 13.18
CA VAL A 518 2.87 -13.14 13.28
C VAL A 518 4.10 -12.54 13.95
N PHE A 519 4.61 -13.23 14.97
CA PHE A 519 5.85 -12.90 15.64
C PHE A 519 6.94 -13.82 15.10
N VAL A 520 8.01 -13.23 14.58
CA VAL A 520 9.14 -13.97 13.99
C VAL A 520 10.41 -13.54 14.71
N GLU A 521 11.28 -14.49 15.03
CA GLU A 521 12.59 -14.18 15.61
C GLU A 521 13.45 -13.42 14.59
N ALA A 522 14.09 -12.33 15.01
CA ALA A 522 15.04 -11.58 14.18
C ALA A 522 16.43 -12.27 14.19
N SER A 523 16.47 -13.51 13.71
CA SER A 523 17.68 -14.31 13.58
C SER A 523 18.17 -14.35 12.13
N VAL A 524 19.46 -14.64 11.93
CA VAL A 524 20.06 -14.93 10.62
C VAL A 524 20.14 -16.42 10.31
N ASP A 525 19.89 -17.30 11.27
CA ASP A 525 20.13 -18.74 11.10
C ASP A 525 19.05 -19.40 10.22
N ASP A 526 17.77 -19.14 10.51
CA ASP A 526 16.62 -19.61 9.73
C ASP A 526 15.37 -18.77 10.04
N TYR A 527 14.31 -18.94 9.25
CA TYR A 527 12.99 -18.40 9.53
C TYR A 527 12.35 -19.15 10.71
N HIS A 528 12.21 -18.46 11.85
CA HIS A 528 11.58 -19.02 13.05
C HIS A 528 10.32 -18.22 13.43
N GLU A 529 9.15 -18.76 13.07
CA GLU A 529 7.85 -18.26 13.53
C GLU A 529 7.67 -18.64 15.00
N LEU A 530 7.62 -17.63 15.88
CA LEU A 530 7.46 -17.78 17.33
C LEU A 530 5.99 -17.97 17.70
N PHE A 531 5.11 -17.19 17.07
CA PHE A 531 3.68 -17.21 17.34
C PHE A 531 2.88 -16.59 16.20
N ARG A 532 1.66 -17.08 15.99
CA ARG A 532 0.71 -16.56 15.00
C ARG A 532 -0.66 -16.50 15.63
N MET A 533 -1.35 -15.38 15.42
CA MET A 533 -2.74 -15.18 15.83
C MET A 533 -3.58 -14.62 14.68
N PRO A 534 -4.77 -15.18 14.42
CA PRO A 534 -5.76 -14.51 13.59
C PRO A 534 -6.15 -13.17 14.24
N ALA A 535 -6.21 -12.10 13.47
CA ALA A 535 -6.62 -10.78 13.99
C ALA A 535 -7.70 -10.14 13.12
N LEU A 536 -7.41 -9.94 11.83
CA LEU A 536 -8.30 -9.25 10.90
C LEU A 536 -8.73 -10.19 9.77
N ASP A 537 -9.85 -9.90 9.12
CA ASP A 537 -10.47 -10.77 8.12
C ASP A 537 -10.62 -10.14 6.71
N SER A 538 -10.08 -8.93 6.53
CA SER A 538 -10.04 -8.22 5.24
C SER A 538 -8.61 -7.79 4.86
N LYS A 539 -8.50 -7.21 3.67
CA LYS A 539 -7.24 -6.80 3.06
C LYS A 539 -6.48 -5.82 3.95
N THR A 540 -5.24 -6.17 4.25
CA THR A 540 -4.44 -5.48 5.26
C THR A 540 -3.14 -4.96 4.67
N TRP A 541 -3.00 -3.64 4.56
CA TRP A 541 -1.76 -2.98 4.12
C TRP A 541 -1.25 -1.94 5.12
N ASN A 542 -1.91 -1.80 6.27
CA ASN A 542 -1.57 -0.87 7.34
C ASN A 542 -0.38 -1.41 8.13
N ILE A 543 0.57 -0.55 8.53
CA ILE A 543 1.69 -0.98 9.37
C ILE A 543 1.20 -1.18 10.81
N PRO A 544 1.55 -2.29 11.49
CA PRO A 544 1.23 -2.48 12.90
C PRO A 544 1.93 -1.41 13.75
N THR A 545 1.19 -0.80 14.68
CA THR A 545 1.73 0.19 15.62
C THR A 545 2.05 -0.49 16.94
N VAL A 546 3.29 -0.36 17.41
CA VAL A 546 3.73 -0.89 18.70
C VAL A 546 3.97 0.27 19.66
N ALA A 547 3.21 0.33 20.75
CA ALA A 547 3.33 1.36 21.78
C ALA A 547 3.46 0.68 23.15
N GLY A 548 4.71 0.54 23.62
CA GLY A 548 5.00 -0.22 24.84
C GLY A 548 4.59 -1.70 24.70
N ARG A 549 3.54 -2.10 25.41
CA ARG A 549 2.94 -3.45 25.34
C ARG A 549 1.72 -3.51 24.42
N HIS A 550 1.26 -2.37 23.90
CA HIS A 550 0.12 -2.31 23.01
C HIS A 550 0.56 -2.57 21.57
N VAL A 551 -0.17 -3.43 20.88
CA VAL A 551 -0.04 -3.64 19.44
C VAL A 551 -1.38 -3.31 18.80
N LEU A 552 -1.42 -2.22 18.04
CA LEU A 552 -2.59 -1.83 17.28
C LEU A 552 -2.44 -2.31 15.84
N VAL A 553 -3.46 -3.00 15.36
CA VAL A 553 -3.57 -3.45 13.98
C VAL A 553 -4.89 -2.99 13.41
N ARG A 554 -4.91 -2.69 12.12
CA ARG A 554 -6.14 -2.40 11.39
C ARG A 554 -6.05 -2.83 9.95
N ASN A 555 -7.22 -2.92 9.32
CA ASN A 555 -7.40 -3.00 7.88
C ASN A 555 -8.27 -1.80 7.43
N ASP A 556 -8.93 -1.95 6.29
CA ASP A 556 -9.83 -0.95 5.72
C ASP A 556 -11.19 -0.83 6.44
N ARG A 557 -11.49 -1.61 7.47
CA ARG A 557 -12.84 -1.57 8.12
C ARG A 557 -12.89 -1.99 9.59
N GLN A 558 -11.82 -2.56 10.11
CA GLN A 558 -11.69 -3.07 11.47
C GLN A 558 -10.35 -2.64 12.08
N ALA A 559 -10.35 -2.34 13.37
CA ALA A 559 -9.15 -2.10 14.15
C ALA A 559 -9.21 -2.86 15.49
N ILE A 560 -8.05 -3.35 15.92
CA ILE A 560 -7.87 -4.09 17.17
C ILE A 560 -6.69 -3.52 17.94
N CYS A 561 -6.84 -3.33 19.24
CA CYS A 561 -5.73 -3.14 20.16
C CYS A 561 -5.52 -4.36 21.03
N PHE A 562 -4.36 -4.96 20.89
CA PHE A 562 -3.88 -6.02 21.77
C PHE A 562 -2.98 -5.45 22.85
N GLN A 563 -3.06 -6.00 24.05
CA GLN A 563 -2.06 -5.83 25.09
C GLN A 563 -1.30 -7.16 25.27
N LEU A 564 0.02 -7.10 25.02
CA LEU A 564 0.90 -8.26 25.10
C LEU A 564 1.42 -8.50 26.53
N PRO A 565 1.88 -9.71 26.88
CA PRO A 565 2.46 -10.00 28.19
C PRO A 565 3.63 -9.09 28.52
N GLN A 566 3.81 -8.74 29.79
CA GLN A 566 4.97 -7.96 30.22
C GLN A 566 6.26 -8.77 30.06
N LYS A 567 7.37 -8.06 29.77
CA LYS A 567 8.72 -8.64 29.75
C LYS A 567 9.32 -8.72 31.14
#